data_AF-A0A452S0I9-F1
#
_entry.id   AF-A0A452S0I9-F1
#
_cell.length_a   1.000
_cell.length_b   1.000
_cell.length_c   1.000
_cell.angle_alpha   90.00
_cell.angle_beta   90.00
_cell.angle_gamma   90.00
#
_symmetry.space_group_name_H-M   'P 1'
#
loop_
_entity.id
_entity.type
_entity.pdbx_description
1 polymer ?
#
loop_
_entity_poly.entity_id
_entity_poly.type
_entity_poly.pdbx_seq_one_letter_code
_entity_poly.pdbx_strand_id
1 'polypeptide(L)'
;LAQEIKQEVQQQMEEWVALGDKRPHLSVVLVGENPASHSYVLNKTKAAAEVGINSETIVKTASISEEELLNLINNLNTDGNTDGLLVLLPLPEEGFTACSGINKKG
;
A
#
# COMPACT_ATOMS: atom_id res chain seq x y z
N LEU A 1 9.79 8.92 20.49
CA LEU A 1 8.82 9.44 19.49
C LEU A 1 8.34 8.40 18.49
N ALA A 2 9.12 7.96 17.49
CA ALA A 2 8.61 7.02 16.47
C ALA A 2 8.17 5.66 17.05
N GLN A 3 8.86 5.16 18.07
CA GLN A 3 8.50 3.91 18.74
C GLN A 3 7.25 4.05 19.62
N GLU A 4 7.08 5.18 20.31
CA GLU A 4 5.88 5.47 21.12
C GLU A 4 4.64 5.56 20.23
N ILE A 5 4.72 6.26 19.09
CA ILE A 5 3.62 6.35 18.12
C ILE A 5 3.26 4.95 17.58
N LYS A 6 4.25 4.10 17.29
CA LYS A 6 3.97 2.72 16.84
C LYS A 6 3.23 1.91 17.91
N GLN A 7 3.62 2.05 19.17
CA GLN A 7 2.96 1.35 20.29
C GLN A 7 1.51 1.83 20.47
N GLU A 8 1.25 3.14 20.37
CA GLU A 8 -0.10 3.70 20.43
C GLU A 8 -0.98 3.17 19.28
N VAL A 9 -0.45 3.16 18.04
CA VAL A 9 -1.20 2.64 16.88
C VAL A 9 -1.45 1.14 17.02
N GLN A 10 -0.47 0.38 17.51
CA GLN A 10 -0.64 -1.05 17.75
C GLN A 10 -1.74 -1.33 18.78
N GLN A 11 -1.76 -0.59 19.90
CA GLN A 11 -2.78 -0.74 20.92
C GLN A 11 -4.18 -0.42 20.37
N GLN A 12 -4.32 0.67 19.60
CA GLN A 12 -5.58 1.01 18.93
C GLN A 12 -6.01 -0.07 17.94
N MET A 13 -5.08 -0.71 17.22
CA MET A 13 -5.41 -1.82 16.33
C MET A 13 -5.88 -3.06 17.08
N GLU A 14 -5.29 -3.37 18.24
CA GLU A 14 -5.75 -4.47 19.09
C GLU A 14 -7.17 -4.23 19.61
N GLU A 15 -7.47 -3.01 20.06
CA GLU A 15 -8.82 -2.61 20.48
C GLU A 15 -9.82 -2.67 19.33
N TRP A 16 -9.46 -2.16 18.15
CA TRP A 16 -10.28 -2.20 16.94
C TRP A 16 -10.68 -3.63 16.56
N VAL A 17 -9.70 -4.54 16.55
CA VAL A 17 -9.97 -5.96 16.24
C VAL A 17 -10.78 -6.62 17.34
N ALA A 18 -10.56 -6.27 18.61
CA ALA A 18 -11.33 -6.79 19.73
C ALA A 18 -12.81 -6.36 19.69
N LEU A 19 -13.12 -5.20 19.10
CA LEU A 19 -14.49 -4.75 18.84
C LEU A 19 -15.18 -5.50 17.70
N GLY A 20 -14.45 -6.36 16.97
CA GLY A 20 -14.96 -7.20 15.89
C GLY A 20 -14.73 -6.64 14.50
N ASP A 21 -14.08 -5.48 14.38
CA ASP A 21 -13.76 -4.89 13.09
C ASP A 21 -12.59 -5.60 12.41
N LYS A 22 -12.59 -5.57 11.07
CA LYS A 22 -11.52 -6.16 10.26
C LYS A 22 -10.24 -5.33 10.40
N ARG A 23 -9.09 -6.01 10.44
CA ARG A 23 -7.78 -5.36 10.33
C ARG A 23 -7.68 -4.59 9.01
N PRO A 24 -7.21 -3.32 9.05
CA PRO A 24 -6.93 -2.56 7.84
C PRO A 24 -5.92 -3.29 6.95
N HIS A 25 -6.08 -3.13 5.65
CA HIS A 25 -5.20 -3.70 4.63
C HIS A 25 -4.59 -2.62 3.73
N LEU A 26 -3.27 -2.63 3.60
CA LEU A 26 -2.50 -1.73 2.77
C LEU A 26 -1.93 -2.47 1.55
N SER A 27 -2.40 -2.11 0.36
CA SER A 27 -1.91 -2.62 -0.90
C SER A 27 -0.84 -1.69 -1.47
N VAL A 28 0.36 -2.20 -1.73
CA VAL A 28 1.48 -1.43 -2.28
C VAL A 28 1.79 -1.91 -3.68
N VAL A 29 1.72 -1.02 -4.68
CA VAL A 29 2.11 -1.30 -6.06
C VAL A 29 3.52 -0.76 -6.32
N LEU A 30 4.41 -1.66 -6.73
CA LEU A 30 5.78 -1.35 -7.11
C LEU A 30 5.97 -1.67 -8.59
N VAL A 31 6.45 -0.70 -9.38
CA VAL A 31 6.74 -0.88 -10.80
C VAL A 31 8.26 -0.82 -11.02
N GLY A 32 8.80 -1.83 -11.68
CA GLY A 32 10.23 -1.97 -11.95
C GLY A 32 11.00 -2.67 -10.83
N GLU A 33 12.32 -2.78 -11.01
CA GLU A 33 13.21 -3.60 -10.16
C GLU A 33 14.26 -2.78 -9.42
N ASN A 34 14.02 -1.49 -9.18
CA ASN A 34 14.99 -0.64 -8.49
C ASN A 34 15.23 -1.16 -7.06
N PRO A 35 16.46 -1.61 -6.69
CA PRO A 35 16.73 -2.20 -5.36
C PRO A 35 16.42 -1.26 -4.19
N ALA A 36 16.58 0.06 -4.40
CA ALA A 36 16.23 1.06 -3.38
C ALA A 36 14.71 1.10 -3.14
N SER A 37 13.92 0.99 -4.22
CA SER A 37 12.46 0.93 -4.16
C SER A 37 11.98 -0.32 -3.42
N HIS A 38 12.56 -1.48 -3.70
CA HIS A 38 12.27 -2.72 -2.96
C HIS A 38 12.55 -2.59 -1.47
N SER A 39 13.72 -2.04 -1.11
CA SER A 39 14.09 -1.83 0.30
C SER A 39 13.14 -0.85 1.00
N TYR A 40 12.72 0.21 0.31
CA TYR A 40 11.77 1.17 0.85
C TYR A 40 10.39 0.54 1.10
N VAL A 41 9.85 -0.20 0.12
CA VAL A 41 8.55 -0.88 0.26
C VAL A 41 8.59 -1.92 1.36
N LEU A 42 9.66 -2.72 1.44
CA LEU A 42 9.85 -3.70 2.50
C LEU A 42 9.81 -3.05 3.89
N ASN A 43 10.45 -1.90 4.07
CA ASN A 43 10.42 -1.19 5.34
C ASN A 43 9.02 -0.65 5.67
N LYS A 44 8.25 -0.23 4.67
CA LYS A 44 6.85 0.21 4.87
C LYS A 44 5.93 -0.93 5.23
N THR A 45 6.02 -2.07 4.55
CA THR A 45 5.20 -3.25 4.87
C THR A 45 5.58 -3.85 6.23
N LYS A 46 6.87 -3.87 6.59
CA LYS A 46 7.31 -4.24 7.95
C LYS A 46 6.71 -3.32 9.01
N ALA A 47 6.79 -2.01 8.80
CA ALA A 47 6.21 -1.04 9.75
C ALA A 47 4.68 -1.18 9.88
N ALA A 48 3.98 -1.49 8.78
CA ALA A 48 2.55 -1.79 8.81
C ALA A 48 2.25 -3.06 9.62
N ALA A 49 3.02 -4.13 9.38
CA ALA A 49 2.88 -5.38 10.12
C ALA A 49 3.18 -5.23 11.62
N GLU A 50 4.19 -4.43 11.98
CA GLU A 50 4.53 -4.12 13.38
C GLU A 50 3.38 -3.50 14.17
N VAL A 51 2.51 -2.73 13.49
CA VAL A 51 1.34 -2.10 14.13
C VAL A 51 0.04 -2.88 13.92
N GLY A 52 0.11 -4.09 13.34
CA GLY A 52 -1.06 -4.96 13.15
C GLY A 52 -1.87 -4.73 11.88
N ILE A 53 -1.37 -3.91 10.94
CA ILE A 53 -1.99 -3.68 9.62
C ILE A 53 -1.56 -4.80 8.66
N ASN A 54 -2.53 -5.39 7.96
CA ASN A 54 -2.23 -6.32 6.88
C ASN A 54 -1.65 -5.54 5.69
N SER A 55 -0.69 -6.11 4.98
CA SER A 55 -0.18 -5.47 3.77
C SER A 55 0.24 -6.47 2.73
N GLU A 56 0.15 -6.05 1.47
CA GLU A 56 0.67 -6.80 0.34
C GLU A 56 1.50 -5.88 -0.57
N THR A 57 2.43 -6.49 -1.31
CA THR A 57 3.21 -5.79 -2.32
C THR A 57 3.01 -6.47 -3.67
N ILE A 58 2.43 -5.72 -4.60
CA ILE A 58 2.20 -6.14 -5.97
C ILE A 58 3.32 -5.56 -6.82
N VAL A 59 4.25 -6.42 -7.21
CA VAL A 59 5.37 -6.03 -8.08
C VAL A 59 4.98 -6.22 -9.54
N LYS A 60 5.19 -5.19 -10.34
CA LYS A 60 5.01 -5.18 -11.80
C LYS A 60 6.34 -4.84 -12.47
N THR A 61 6.55 -5.38 -13.66
CA THR A 61 7.75 -5.07 -14.44
C THR A 61 7.70 -3.62 -14.94
N ALA A 62 8.87 -3.05 -15.26
CA ALA A 62 8.94 -1.71 -15.83
C ALA A 62 8.30 -1.60 -17.23
N SER A 63 7.94 -2.73 -17.85
CA SER A 63 7.27 -2.82 -19.15
C SER A 63 5.75 -2.79 -19.05
N ILE A 64 5.17 -2.64 -17.85
CA ILE A 64 3.71 -2.54 -17.69
C ILE A 64 3.18 -1.33 -18.45
N SER A 65 2.06 -1.48 -19.15
CA SER A 65 1.40 -0.34 -19.81
C SER A 65 0.65 0.54 -18.81
N GLU A 66 0.38 1.80 -19.18
CA GLU A 66 -0.45 2.69 -18.36
C GLU A 66 -1.85 2.12 -18.13
N GLU A 67 -2.46 1.57 -19.18
CA GLU A 67 -3.78 0.95 -19.09
C GLU A 67 -3.81 -0.22 -18.08
N GLU A 68 -2.82 -1.12 -18.13
CA GLU A 68 -2.72 -2.21 -17.17
C GLU A 68 -2.51 -1.72 -15.73
N LEU A 69 -1.71 -0.67 -15.55
CA LEU A 69 -1.49 -0.09 -14.22
C LEU A 69 -2.75 0.58 -13.68
N LEU A 70 -3.47 1.35 -14.52
CA LEU A 70 -4.74 1.99 -14.14
C LEU A 70 -5.81 0.95 -13.84
N ASN A 71 -5.89 -0.13 -14.62
CA ASN A 71 -6.81 -1.24 -14.36
C ASN A 71 -6.49 -1.93 -13.03
N LEU A 72 -5.20 -2.14 -12.72
CA LEU A 72 -4.79 -2.65 -11.41
C LEU A 72 -5.24 -1.72 -10.28
N ILE A 73 -4.99 -0.42 -10.41
CA ILE A 73 -5.40 0.59 -9.41
C ILE A 73 -6.92 0.59 -9.23
N ASN A 74 -7.69 0.55 -10.32
CA ASN A 74 -9.15 0.48 -10.27
C ASN A 74 -9.66 -0.78 -9.57
N ASN A 75 -9.02 -1.92 -9.82
CA ASN A 75 -9.35 -3.17 -9.13
C ASN A 75 -9.09 -3.06 -7.62
N LEU A 76 -7.95 -2.47 -7.22
CA LEU A 76 -7.61 -2.27 -5.80
C LEU A 76 -8.52 -1.24 -5.13
N ASN A 77 -8.94 -0.20 -5.83
CA ASN A 77 -9.89 0.78 -5.31
C ASN A 77 -11.27 0.17 -5.06
N THR A 78 -11.71 -0.78 -5.89
CA THR A 78 -13.02 -1.43 -5.78
C THR A 78 -13.00 -2.68 -4.91
N ASP A 79 -11.81 -3.23 -4.61
CA ASP A 79 -11.63 -4.35 -3.71
C ASP A 79 -12.02 -3.98 -2.28
N GLY A 80 -13.10 -4.57 -1.76
CA GLY A 80 -13.55 -4.39 -0.38
C GLY A 80 -12.55 -4.86 0.67
N ASN A 81 -11.48 -5.56 0.28
CA ASN A 81 -10.42 -5.94 1.18
C ASN A 81 -9.29 -4.92 1.32
N THR A 82 -9.15 -3.97 0.40
CA THR A 82 -8.11 -2.94 0.40
C THR A 82 -8.65 -1.64 1.00
N ASP A 83 -8.01 -1.18 2.08
CA ASP A 83 -8.36 0.06 2.80
C ASP A 83 -7.39 1.20 2.44
N GLY A 84 -6.13 0.87 2.17
CA GLY A 84 -5.11 1.82 1.72
C GLY A 84 -4.41 1.34 0.45
N LEU A 85 -4.14 2.26 -0.47
CA LEU A 85 -3.39 2.00 -1.70
C LEU A 85 -2.19 2.95 -1.80
N LEU A 86 -1.01 2.40 -2.07
CA LEU A 86 0.21 3.16 -2.31
C LEU A 86 0.86 2.72 -3.62
N VAL A 87 1.08 3.65 -4.54
CA VAL A 87 1.87 3.42 -5.77
C VAL A 87 3.23 4.10 -5.60
N LEU A 88 4.31 3.34 -5.70
CA LEU A 88 5.66 3.89 -5.52
C LEU A 88 6.17 4.59 -6.80
N LEU A 89 6.75 5.77 -6.61
CA LEU A 89 7.42 6.56 -7.66
C LEU A 89 8.95 6.40 -7.61
N PRO A 90 9.67 6.67 -8.72
CA PRO A 90 9.18 7.08 -10.03
C PRO A 90 8.61 5.90 -10.84
N LEU A 91 7.65 6.19 -11.71
CA LEU A 91 7.18 5.23 -12.71
C LEU A 91 8.11 5.26 -13.94
N PRO A 92 8.16 4.18 -14.75
CA PRO A 92 9.14 4.03 -15.82
C PRO A 92 9.05 5.05 -16.96
N GLU A 93 7.88 5.68 -17.16
CA GLU A 93 7.62 6.60 -18.27
C GLU A 93 7.09 7.95 -17.76
N GLU A 94 7.57 9.05 -18.35
CA GLU A 94 7.05 10.39 -18.09
C GLU A 94 5.68 10.53 -18.75
N GLY A 95 4.61 10.36 -17.97
CA GLY A 95 3.23 10.46 -18.47
C GLY A 95 2.21 9.65 -17.68
N PHE A 96 2.67 8.67 -16.89
CA PHE A 96 1.76 7.88 -16.06
C PHE A 96 0.96 8.77 -15.10
N THR A 97 -0.35 8.79 -15.30
CA THR A 97 -1.28 9.56 -14.47
C THR A 97 -1.76 8.78 -13.25
N ALA A 98 -1.14 7.63 -12.94
CA ALA A 98 -1.56 6.65 -11.95
C ALA A 98 -1.91 7.23 -10.55
N CYS A 99 -1.20 8.28 -10.10
CA CYS A 99 -1.51 8.93 -8.83
C CYS A 99 -2.90 9.60 -8.79
N SER A 100 -3.44 10.02 -9.94
CA SER A 100 -4.79 10.60 -10.03
C SER A 100 -5.91 9.57 -9.90
N GLY A 101 -5.60 8.28 -10.08
CA GLY A 101 -6.56 7.19 -9.95
C GLY A 101 -6.73 6.65 -8.53
N ILE A 102 -5.93 7.10 -7.55
CA ILE A 102 -5.99 6.57 -6.18
C ILE A 102 -7.13 7.26 -5.42
N ASN A 103 -8.19 6.51 -5.11
CA ASN A 103 -9.32 7.04 -4.33
C ASN A 103 -9.08 6.82 -2.83
N LYS A 104 -9.33 7.85 -2.02
CA LYS A 104 -9.45 7.69 -0.57
C LYS A 104 -10.78 6.99 -0.29
N LYS A 105 -10.73 5.76 0.21
CA LYS A 105 -11.88 5.20 0.93
C LYS A 105 -12.01 5.97 2.24
N GLY A 106 -13.18 6.57 2.43
CA GLY A 106 -13.56 7.29 3.65
C GLY A 106 -14.22 6.36 4.65
#